data_AF-A0A662WDS6-F1
#
_entry.id   AF-A0A662WDS6-F1
#
_cell.length_a   1.000
_cell.length_b   1.000
_cell.length_c   1.000
_cell.angle_alpha   90.00
_cell.angle_beta   90.00
_cell.angle_gamma   90.00
#
_symmetry.space_group_name_H-M   'P 1'
#
loop_
_entity.id
_entity.type
_entity.pdbx_description
1 polymer ?
#
loop_
_entity_poly.entity_id
_entity_poly.type
_entity_poly.pdbx_seq_one_letter_code
_entity_poly.pdbx_strand_id
1 'polypeptide(L)'
;MACRKIREPVVAKFGRQCQQLTEEMACSSCHPLMGTWQIRNVCPRLCDDWYAACKDEYYSYGGAGTLAPCYGNALVCSPLSSIADSGADFCTHMGFHVGSDADVEGTECFDGSVPEQLGETEPVEPWEEVLKRLFDEQVENPSGVFIAAIFGSVAALFMGYRFVRQLGDPFGADQLSLEEVRRLQQQRYERGEHVFDDETDSSSDDGGDDFPPQSPVGETNVDSESSTQATS
;
A
#
# COMPACT_ATOMS: atom_id res chain seq x y z
N MET A 1 -13.33 -10.24 1.24
CA MET A 1 -11.89 -9.96 1.44
C MET A 1 -11.23 -11.25 1.89
N ALA A 2 -10.31 -11.82 1.10
CA ALA A 2 -9.61 -13.04 1.49
C ALA A 2 -8.39 -12.66 2.33
N CYS A 3 -8.33 -13.13 3.58
CA CYS A 3 -7.12 -13.05 4.35
C CYS A 3 -6.00 -13.78 3.58
N ARG A 4 -4.93 -13.05 3.25
CA ARG A 4 -3.86 -13.59 2.43
C ARG A 4 -3.08 -14.58 3.28
N LYS A 5 -3.09 -15.85 2.89
CA LYS A 5 -2.41 -16.96 3.56
C LYS A 5 -0.96 -16.57 3.89
N ILE A 6 -0.69 -16.29 5.17
CA ILE A 6 0.64 -15.93 5.64
C ILE A 6 1.50 -17.21 5.55
N ARG A 7 2.58 -17.17 4.77
CA ARG A 7 3.43 -18.35 4.54
C ARG A 7 4.48 -18.58 5.62
N GLU A 8 4.58 -17.70 6.61
CA GLU A 8 5.59 -17.79 7.68
C GLU A 8 5.55 -19.13 8.43
N PRO A 9 4.38 -19.68 8.83
CA PRO A 9 4.31 -20.97 9.52
C PRO A 9 4.69 -22.15 8.61
N VAL A 10 4.42 -22.02 7.31
CA VAL A 10 4.77 -23.01 6.29
C VAL A 10 6.28 -23.04 6.05
N VAL A 11 6.92 -21.86 6.05
CA VAL A 11 8.38 -21.73 5.92
C VAL A 11 9.10 -22.23 7.17
N ALA A 12 8.51 -22.03 8.36
CA ALA A 12 9.00 -22.56 9.63
C ALA A 12 8.76 -24.08 9.81
N LYS A 13 8.08 -24.74 8.86
CA LYS A 13 7.75 -26.19 8.88
C LYS A 13 6.95 -26.63 10.11
N PHE A 14 6.09 -25.77 10.63
CA PHE A 14 5.21 -26.12 11.75
C PHE A 14 4.29 -27.32 11.41
N GLY A 15 3.83 -28.04 12.43
CA GLY A 15 2.79 -29.05 12.28
C GLY A 15 1.52 -28.47 11.68
N ARG A 16 0.77 -29.28 10.90
CA ARG A 16 -0.41 -28.80 10.16
C ARG A 16 -1.46 -28.11 11.04
N GLN A 17 -1.65 -28.57 12.27
CA GLN A 17 -2.62 -28.00 13.20
C GLN A 17 -2.16 -26.61 13.70
N CYS A 18 -0.89 -26.48 14.07
CA CYS A 18 -0.31 -25.19 14.44
C CYS A 18 -0.32 -24.19 13.27
N GLN A 19 -0.05 -24.67 12.05
CA GLN A 19 -0.14 -23.83 10.84
C GLN A 19 -1.56 -23.28 10.63
N GLN A 20 -2.58 -24.14 10.74
CA GLN A 20 -3.98 -23.72 10.57
C GLN A 20 -4.38 -22.67 11.60
N LEU A 21 -4.11 -22.91 12.89
CA LEU A 21 -4.43 -21.96 13.96
C LEU A 21 -3.64 -20.66 13.83
N THR A 22 -2.37 -20.73 13.43
CA THR A 22 -1.57 -19.51 13.21
C THR A 22 -2.07 -18.71 12.00
N GLU A 23 -2.53 -19.38 10.93
CA GLU A 23 -3.17 -18.72 9.79
C GLU A 23 -4.48 -18.03 10.21
N GLU A 24 -5.31 -18.70 11.01
CA GLU A 24 -6.56 -18.16 11.56
C GLU A 24 -6.31 -16.92 12.44
N MET A 25 -5.31 -17.00 13.33
CA MET A 25 -4.89 -15.88 14.18
C MET A 25 -4.31 -14.72 13.39
N ALA A 26 -3.55 -14.99 12.33
CA ALA A 26 -3.07 -13.96 11.40
C ALA A 26 -4.23 -13.22 10.71
N CYS A 27 -5.33 -13.93 10.44
CA CYS A 27 -6.53 -13.40 9.82
C CYS A 27 -7.44 -12.62 10.78
N SER A 28 -7.16 -12.61 12.08
CA SER A 28 -7.92 -11.85 13.09
C SER A 28 -8.08 -10.38 12.72
N SER A 29 -7.05 -9.75 12.12
CA SER A 29 -7.09 -8.36 11.64
C SER A 29 -8.16 -8.09 10.58
N CYS A 30 -8.56 -9.14 9.83
CA CYS A 30 -9.60 -9.07 8.81
C CYS A 30 -11.01 -9.29 9.38
N HIS A 31 -11.13 -9.71 10.65
CA HIS A 31 -12.42 -9.88 11.29
C HIS A 31 -13.08 -8.49 11.48
N PRO A 32 -14.34 -8.28 11.07
CA PRO A 32 -14.96 -6.95 11.07
C PRO A 32 -14.97 -6.31 12.45
N LEU A 33 -15.18 -7.10 13.50
CA LEU A 33 -15.18 -6.60 14.87
C LEU A 33 -13.77 -6.31 15.42
N MET A 34 -12.74 -7.04 14.99
CA MET A 34 -11.34 -6.81 15.42
C MET A 34 -10.73 -5.64 14.66
N GLY A 35 -10.93 -5.59 13.33
CA GLY A 35 -10.42 -4.51 12.47
C GLY A 35 -11.04 -3.15 12.77
N THR A 36 -12.30 -3.12 13.23
CA THR A 36 -12.97 -1.89 13.70
C THR A 36 -12.74 -1.60 15.19
N TRP A 37 -11.91 -2.40 15.87
CA TRP A 37 -11.59 -2.26 17.30
C TRP A 37 -12.79 -2.37 18.25
N GLN A 38 -13.89 -3.00 17.83
CA GLN A 38 -15.05 -3.28 18.69
C GLN A 38 -14.75 -4.38 19.70
N ILE A 39 -14.03 -5.42 19.25
CA ILE A 39 -13.42 -6.43 20.12
C ILE A 39 -11.91 -6.30 20.02
N ARG A 40 -11.23 -6.43 21.16
CA ARG A 40 -9.75 -6.40 21.25
C ARG A 40 -9.15 -7.66 21.84
N ASN A 41 -10.02 -8.46 22.45
CA ASN A 41 -9.65 -9.60 23.25
C ASN A 41 -9.79 -10.88 22.41
N VAL A 42 -8.82 -11.77 22.55
CA VAL A 42 -8.87 -13.13 22.04
C VAL A 42 -9.38 -14.04 23.14
N CYS A 43 -10.25 -14.99 22.79
CA CYS A 43 -10.80 -15.91 23.78
C CYS A 43 -9.66 -16.78 24.39
N PRO A 44 -9.65 -17.00 25.71
CA PRO A 44 -8.60 -17.77 26.37
C PRO A 44 -8.52 -19.21 25.84
N ARG A 45 -9.66 -19.81 25.48
CA ARG A 45 -9.71 -21.16 24.89
C ARG A 45 -8.97 -21.27 23.57
N LEU A 46 -9.14 -20.29 22.68
CA LEU A 46 -8.43 -20.26 21.40
C LEU A 46 -6.92 -20.14 21.62
N CYS A 47 -6.51 -19.33 22.60
CA CYS A 47 -5.10 -19.21 22.99
C CYS A 47 -4.52 -20.52 23.53
N ASP A 48 -5.27 -21.25 24.35
CA ASP A 48 -4.87 -22.56 24.88
C ASP A 48 -4.78 -23.63 23.78
N ASP A 49 -5.73 -23.65 22.85
CA ASP A 49 -5.72 -24.56 21.69
C ASP A 49 -4.52 -24.25 20.76
N TRP A 50 -4.24 -22.97 20.54
CA TRP A 50 -3.11 -22.53 19.74
C TRP A 50 -1.78 -22.91 20.40
N TYR A 51 -1.63 -22.69 21.70
CA TYR A 51 -0.46 -23.10 22.46
C TYR A 51 -0.29 -24.62 22.47
N ALA A 52 -1.35 -25.39 22.73
CA ALA A 52 -1.30 -26.84 22.77
C ALA A 52 -0.86 -27.44 21.42
N ALA A 53 -1.28 -26.85 20.30
CA ALA A 53 -0.88 -27.25 18.97
C ALA A 53 0.57 -26.85 18.61
N CYS A 54 1.07 -25.73 19.15
CA CYS A 54 2.37 -25.14 18.80
C CYS A 54 3.47 -25.33 19.87
N LYS A 55 3.19 -25.99 21.00
CA LYS A 55 4.11 -26.11 22.16
C LYS A 55 5.48 -26.73 21.83
N ASP A 56 5.52 -27.62 20.84
CA ASP A 56 6.70 -28.36 20.41
C ASP A 56 7.42 -27.65 19.24
N GLU A 57 6.85 -26.54 18.74
CA GLU A 57 7.40 -25.74 17.66
C GLU A 57 8.40 -24.70 18.17
N TYR A 58 9.29 -24.28 17.27
CA TYR A 58 10.39 -23.37 17.60
C TYR A 58 10.03 -21.92 17.32
N TYR A 59 10.26 -21.07 18.32
CA TYR A 59 10.03 -19.63 18.25
C TYR A 59 11.30 -18.86 18.62
N SER A 60 11.33 -17.61 18.19
CA SER A 60 12.39 -16.64 18.53
C SER A 60 11.77 -15.31 18.89
N TYR A 61 12.43 -14.53 19.75
CA TYR A 61 12.03 -13.15 20.02
C TYR A 61 12.44 -12.26 18.84
N GLY A 62 11.47 -11.61 18.22
CA GLY A 62 11.69 -10.61 17.18
C GLY A 62 12.20 -9.28 17.75
N GLY A 63 12.58 -8.36 16.84
CA GLY A 63 13.13 -7.05 17.22
C GLY A 63 12.20 -6.15 18.04
N ALA A 64 10.89 -6.43 18.03
CA ALA A 64 9.88 -5.70 18.80
C ALA A 64 9.56 -6.34 20.17
N GLY A 65 10.26 -7.41 20.57
CA GLY A 65 9.95 -8.17 21.79
C GLY A 65 8.73 -9.09 21.66
N THR A 66 8.14 -9.18 20.46
CA THR A 66 7.08 -10.14 20.14
C THR A 66 7.66 -11.48 19.69
N LEU A 67 6.94 -12.57 19.97
CA LEU A 67 7.30 -13.88 19.46
C LEU A 67 7.09 -13.96 17.95
N ALA A 68 8.06 -14.55 17.26
CA ALA A 68 8.00 -14.83 15.83
C ALA A 68 8.37 -16.30 15.57
N PRO A 69 7.73 -16.96 14.59
CA PRO A 69 8.14 -18.30 14.15
C PRO A 69 9.64 -18.33 13.83
N CYS A 70 10.36 -19.33 14.32
CA CYS A 70 11.77 -19.48 13.99
C CYS A 70 11.90 -20.01 12.56
N TYR A 71 12.36 -19.16 11.64
CA TYR A 71 12.74 -19.57 10.29
C TYR A 71 13.98 -18.81 9.81
N GLY A 72 14.74 -19.41 8.89
CA GLY A 72 15.93 -18.79 8.30
C GLY A 72 17.13 -18.71 9.26
N ASN A 73 17.68 -17.51 9.46
CA ASN A 73 18.93 -17.22 10.19
C ASN A 73 18.72 -16.69 11.61
N ALA A 74 17.61 -17.03 12.27
CA ALA A 74 17.40 -16.69 13.67
C ALA A 74 18.52 -17.28 14.55
N LEU A 75 19.15 -16.42 15.38
CA LEU A 75 20.34 -16.77 16.15
C LEU A 75 20.03 -17.65 17.37
N VAL A 76 18.81 -17.55 17.92
CA VAL A 76 18.36 -18.30 19.09
C VAL A 76 16.92 -18.72 18.87
N CYS A 77 16.68 -20.04 18.84
CA CYS A 77 15.35 -20.60 18.77
C CYS A 77 15.15 -21.58 19.91
N SER A 78 14.03 -21.45 20.59
CA SER A 78 13.65 -22.29 21.72
C SER A 78 12.24 -22.84 21.48
N PRO A 79 11.94 -24.06 21.97
CA PRO A 79 10.60 -24.60 21.87
C PRO A 79 9.62 -23.71 22.65
N LEU A 80 8.39 -23.57 22.14
CA LEU A 80 7.40 -22.67 22.73
C LEU A 80 7.12 -22.99 24.20
N SER A 81 7.07 -24.28 24.54
CA SER A 81 6.91 -24.79 25.91
C SER A 81 8.01 -24.37 26.91
N SER A 82 9.13 -23.84 26.43
CA SER A 82 10.19 -23.27 27.28
C SER A 82 10.12 -21.75 27.43
N ILE A 83 9.26 -21.10 26.62
CA ILE A 83 9.10 -19.65 26.57
C ILE A 83 7.84 -19.24 27.35
N ALA A 84 6.73 -19.93 27.11
CA ALA A 84 5.44 -19.64 27.73
C ALA A 84 4.93 -20.89 28.45
N ASP A 85 4.37 -20.70 29.64
CA ASP A 85 3.83 -21.80 30.46
C ASP A 85 2.34 -22.07 30.18
N SER A 86 1.63 -21.12 29.56
CA SER A 86 0.19 -21.16 29.30
C SER A 86 -0.19 -20.51 27.96
N GLY A 87 -1.38 -20.83 27.43
CA GLY A 87 -1.86 -20.25 26.18
C GLY A 87 -2.10 -18.75 26.27
N ALA A 88 -2.63 -18.27 27.40
CA ALA A 88 -2.82 -16.84 27.64
C ALA A 88 -1.49 -16.05 27.60
N ASP A 89 -0.44 -16.61 28.20
CA ASP A 89 0.90 -16.01 28.20
C ASP A 89 1.49 -16.00 26.78
N PHE A 90 1.34 -17.09 26.04
CA PHE A 90 1.73 -17.17 24.63
C PHE A 90 1.04 -16.11 23.77
N CYS A 91 -0.28 -15.97 23.87
CA CYS A 91 -1.04 -14.93 23.14
C CYS A 91 -0.54 -13.51 23.48
N THR A 92 -0.23 -13.26 24.76
CA THR A 92 0.31 -11.97 25.21
C THR A 92 1.68 -11.69 24.60
N HIS A 93 2.56 -12.69 24.55
CA HIS A 93 3.87 -12.58 23.89
C HIS A 93 3.79 -12.43 22.36
N MET A 94 2.74 -12.95 21.74
CA MET A 94 2.43 -12.70 20.33
C MET A 94 1.84 -11.30 20.08
N GLY A 95 1.50 -10.55 21.15
CA GLY A 95 1.00 -9.18 21.08
C GLY A 95 -0.54 -9.08 21.10
N PHE A 96 -1.25 -10.14 21.45
CA PHE A 96 -2.71 -10.13 21.60
C PHE A 96 -3.13 -9.84 23.04
N HIS A 97 -4.29 -9.20 23.21
CA HIS A 97 -4.94 -9.09 24.51
C HIS A 97 -5.82 -10.32 24.74
N VAL A 98 -5.70 -10.96 25.89
CA VAL A 98 -6.51 -12.13 26.25
C VAL A 98 -7.73 -11.68 27.04
N GLY A 99 -8.90 -12.20 26.67
CA GLY A 99 -10.16 -11.95 27.36
C GLY A 99 -10.25 -12.68 28.70
N SER A 100 -11.34 -12.45 29.41
CA SER A 100 -11.66 -13.18 30.63
C SER A 100 -12.37 -14.50 30.30
N ASP A 101 -12.28 -15.51 31.17
CA ASP A 101 -13.01 -16.78 31.01
C ASP A 101 -14.55 -16.61 31.06
N ALA A 102 -15.03 -15.42 31.44
CA ALA A 102 -16.46 -15.09 31.48
C ALA A 102 -16.96 -14.48 30.15
N ASP A 103 -16.06 -14.14 29.23
CA ASP A 103 -16.40 -13.47 27.98
C ASP A 103 -17.07 -14.47 27.01
N VAL A 104 -18.12 -14.02 26.32
CA VAL A 104 -18.84 -14.88 25.37
C VAL A 104 -18.09 -14.95 24.03
N GLU A 105 -17.73 -16.17 23.62
CA GLU A 105 -17.09 -16.48 22.32
C GLU A 105 -17.88 -15.87 21.15
N GLY A 106 -17.17 -15.17 20.25
CA GLY A 106 -17.73 -14.56 19.05
C GLY A 106 -18.46 -13.22 19.25
N THR A 107 -18.75 -12.82 20.50
CA THR A 107 -19.41 -11.54 20.81
C THR A 107 -18.49 -10.56 21.53
N GLU A 108 -17.80 -11.04 22.57
CA GLU A 108 -16.92 -10.20 23.40
C GLU A 108 -15.44 -10.56 23.22
N CYS A 109 -15.16 -11.78 22.75
CA CYS A 109 -13.82 -12.24 22.42
C CYS A 109 -13.78 -12.92 21.04
N PHE A 110 -12.64 -12.82 20.37
CA PHE A 110 -12.40 -13.46 19.08
C PHE A 110 -12.09 -14.96 19.27
N ASP A 111 -12.88 -15.81 18.63
CA ASP A 111 -12.87 -17.26 18.73
C ASP A 111 -12.18 -17.96 17.54
N GLY A 112 -11.65 -17.19 16.58
CA GLY A 112 -11.03 -17.70 15.35
C GLY A 112 -11.99 -17.78 14.17
N SER A 113 -13.30 -17.78 14.44
CA SER A 113 -14.30 -17.99 13.40
C SER A 113 -14.29 -16.91 12.32
N VAL A 114 -14.53 -17.34 11.08
CA VAL A 114 -14.75 -16.42 9.96
C VAL A 114 -16.23 -16.05 9.97
N PRO A 115 -16.60 -14.75 9.94
CA PRO A 115 -17.99 -14.37 9.90
C PRO A 115 -18.67 -14.96 8.66
N GLU A 116 -19.83 -15.60 8.85
CA GLU A 116 -20.60 -16.22 7.77
C GLU A 116 -21.09 -15.19 6.74
N GLN A 117 -21.26 -13.95 7.19
CA GLN A 117 -21.68 -12.84 6.33
C GLN A 117 -20.44 -12.15 5.74
N LEU A 118 -20.28 -12.25 4.42
CA LEU A 118 -19.35 -11.40 3.71
C LEU A 118 -19.78 -9.94 3.89
N GLY A 119 -18.85 -9.10 4.34
CA GLY A 119 -19.07 -7.66 4.37
C GLY A 119 -19.47 -7.16 2.99
N GLU A 120 -20.53 -6.38 2.93
CA GLU A 120 -20.89 -5.64 1.73
C GLU A 120 -19.74 -4.69 1.40
N THR A 121 -19.35 -4.62 0.13
CA THR A 121 -18.37 -3.62 -0.30
C THR A 121 -18.94 -2.25 0.04
N GLU A 122 -18.15 -1.38 0.68
CA GLU A 122 -18.57 0.00 0.86
C GLU A 122 -19.00 0.54 -0.51
N PRO A 123 -20.21 1.14 -0.60
CA PRO A 123 -20.66 1.72 -1.85
C PRO A 123 -19.60 2.73 -2.27
N VAL A 124 -19.17 2.62 -3.53
CA VAL A 124 -18.19 3.56 -4.10
C VAL A 124 -18.88 4.91 -4.19
N GLU A 125 -18.78 5.73 -3.14
CA GLU A 125 -19.30 7.10 -3.18
C GLU A 125 -18.57 7.84 -4.30
N PRO A 126 -19.29 8.60 -5.16
CA PRO A 126 -18.65 9.49 -6.10
C PRO A 126 -17.68 10.41 -5.35
N TRP A 127 -16.49 10.62 -5.88
CA TRP A 127 -15.46 11.50 -5.28
C TRP A 127 -15.99 12.91 -4.93
N GLU A 128 -17.07 13.35 -5.61
CA GLU A 128 -17.82 14.57 -5.35
C GLU A 128 -18.44 14.63 -3.94
N GLU A 129 -19.01 13.52 -3.44
CA GLU A 129 -19.65 13.46 -2.12
C GLU A 129 -18.61 13.43 -1.00
N VAL A 130 -17.49 12.73 -1.23
CA VAL A 130 -16.33 12.70 -0.31
C VAL A 130 -15.71 14.08 -0.18
N LEU A 131 -15.51 14.78 -1.29
CA LEU A 131 -15.03 16.17 -1.27
C LEU A 131 -16.00 17.07 -0.54
N LYS A 132 -17.31 16.91 -0.76
CA LYS A 132 -18.31 17.73 -0.10
C LYS A 132 -18.30 17.57 1.42
N ARG A 133 -18.17 16.33 1.94
CA ARG A 133 -17.98 16.10 3.38
C ARG A 133 -16.69 16.73 3.91
N LEU A 134 -15.58 16.57 3.20
CA LEU A 134 -14.31 17.19 3.58
C LEU A 134 -14.39 18.72 3.59
N PHE A 135 -15.09 19.32 2.62
CA PHE A 135 -15.30 20.76 2.58
C PHE A 135 -16.23 21.24 3.68
N ASP A 136 -17.34 20.55 3.96
CA ASP A 136 -18.26 20.92 5.04
C ASP A 136 -17.56 20.87 6.42
N GLU A 137 -16.72 19.87 6.67
CA GLU A 137 -15.95 19.77 7.92
C GLU A 137 -14.90 20.89 8.06
N GLN A 138 -14.35 21.38 6.95
CA GLN A 138 -13.47 22.55 6.92
C GLN A 138 -14.24 23.88 7.04
N VAL A 139 -15.50 23.93 6.60
CA VAL A 139 -16.40 25.09 6.71
C VAL A 139 -16.96 25.23 8.13
N GLU A 140 -16.99 24.17 8.93
CA GLU A 140 -17.46 24.21 10.32
C GLU A 140 -16.42 24.83 11.28
N ASN A 141 -15.15 24.95 10.87
CA ASN A 141 -14.09 25.66 11.60
C ASN A 141 -13.25 26.62 10.74
N PRO A 142 -13.85 27.60 10.04
CA PRO A 142 -13.06 28.62 9.37
C PRO A 142 -12.62 29.60 10.46
N SER A 143 -11.41 29.46 10.97
CA SER A 143 -10.82 30.59 11.70
C SER A 143 -10.86 31.78 10.74
N GLY A 144 -11.63 32.82 11.06
CA GLY A 144 -11.83 33.97 10.15
C GLY A 144 -10.50 34.63 9.73
N VAL A 145 -9.43 34.34 10.48
CA VAL A 145 -8.04 34.67 10.18
C VAL A 145 -7.51 33.98 8.92
N PHE A 146 -7.82 32.71 8.67
CA PHE A 146 -7.32 31.97 7.50
C PHE A 146 -7.93 32.49 6.20
N ILE A 147 -9.24 32.76 6.21
CA ILE A 147 -9.96 33.39 5.09
C ILE A 147 -9.42 34.80 4.84
N ALA A 148 -9.26 35.61 5.90
CA ALA A 148 -8.70 36.96 5.77
C ALA A 148 -7.24 36.96 5.26
N ALA A 149 -6.43 35.96 5.61
CA ALA A 149 -5.05 35.83 5.15
C ALA A 149 -4.97 35.49 3.65
N ILE A 150 -5.78 34.52 3.18
CA ILE A 150 -5.79 34.11 1.77
C ILE A 150 -6.37 35.23 0.91
N PHE A 151 -7.57 35.73 1.23
CA PHE A 151 -8.19 36.78 0.43
C PHE A 151 -7.45 38.12 0.54
N GLY A 152 -6.87 38.43 1.71
CA GLY A 152 -6.05 39.62 1.89
C GLY A 152 -4.74 39.58 1.09
N SER A 153 -4.06 38.43 1.04
CA SER A 153 -2.84 38.28 0.23
C SER A 153 -3.13 38.34 -1.28
N VAL A 154 -4.20 37.70 -1.75
CA VAL A 154 -4.62 37.77 -3.16
C VAL A 154 -5.01 39.21 -3.54
N ALA A 155 -5.76 39.91 -2.68
CA ALA A 155 -6.11 41.31 -2.91
C ALA A 155 -4.89 42.24 -2.90
N ALA A 156 -3.93 42.02 -2.00
CA ALA A 156 -2.68 42.78 -1.95
C ALA A 156 -1.82 42.55 -3.20
N LEU A 157 -1.71 41.31 -3.67
CA LEU A 157 -1.02 40.98 -4.93
C LEU A 157 -1.72 41.63 -6.13
N PHE A 158 -3.04 41.58 -6.20
CA PHE A 158 -3.80 42.18 -7.28
C PHE A 158 -3.69 43.71 -7.28
N MET A 159 -3.79 44.34 -6.10
CA MET A 159 -3.61 45.77 -5.92
C MET A 159 -2.18 46.21 -6.22
N GLY A 160 -1.18 45.45 -5.77
CA GLY A 160 0.23 45.67 -6.09
C GLY A 160 0.51 45.55 -7.58
N TYR A 161 0.01 44.50 -8.23
CA TYR A 161 0.12 44.30 -9.67
C TYR A 161 -0.55 45.44 -10.46
N ARG A 162 -1.74 45.87 -10.03
CA ARG A 162 -2.47 46.98 -10.65
C ARG A 162 -1.75 48.31 -10.44
N PHE A 163 -1.12 48.52 -9.29
CA PHE A 163 -0.35 49.71 -8.98
C PHE A 163 0.96 49.77 -9.79
N VAL A 164 1.68 48.65 -9.91
CA VAL A 164 2.83 48.52 -10.81
C VAL A 164 2.43 48.82 -12.27
N ARG A 165 1.28 48.30 -12.72
CA ARG A 165 0.73 48.64 -14.04
C ARG A 165 0.31 50.10 -14.20
N GLN A 166 -0.14 50.77 -13.13
CA GLN A 166 -0.55 52.17 -13.18
C GLN A 166 0.61 53.16 -13.09
N LEU A 167 1.72 52.79 -12.45
CA LEU A 167 2.90 53.65 -12.30
C LEU A 167 3.90 53.57 -13.45
N GLY A 168 3.72 52.61 -14.37
CA GLY A 168 4.67 52.37 -15.45
C GLY A 168 5.94 51.71 -14.91
N ASP A 169 6.39 50.65 -15.59
CA ASP A 169 7.52 49.83 -15.16
C ASP A 169 8.80 50.65 -14.92
N PRO A 170 9.39 50.68 -13.70
CA PRO A 170 10.66 51.36 -13.44
C PRO A 170 11.88 50.56 -13.92
N PHE A 171 11.70 49.30 -14.34
CA PHE A 171 12.75 48.49 -14.95
C PHE A 171 12.38 48.29 -16.42
N GLY A 172 12.94 49.17 -17.26
CA GLY A 172 12.79 49.15 -18.71
C GLY A 172 13.20 47.82 -19.32
N ALA A 173 12.23 46.94 -19.51
CA ALA A 173 12.30 45.83 -20.44
C ALA A 173 11.84 46.37 -21.80
N ASP A 174 12.84 46.78 -22.59
CA ASP A 174 12.82 46.94 -24.04
C ASP A 174 11.46 47.10 -24.71
N GLN A 175 11.08 48.37 -24.93
CA GLN A 175 10.30 48.71 -26.12
C GLN A 175 11.21 48.47 -27.33
N LEU A 176 11.41 47.20 -27.70
CA LEU A 176 11.88 46.84 -29.03
C LEU A 176 10.92 47.53 -29.99
N SER A 177 11.42 48.56 -30.68
CA SER A 177 10.62 49.31 -31.62
C SER A 177 9.99 48.32 -32.60
N LEU A 178 8.74 48.55 -32.97
CA LEU A 178 8.01 47.69 -33.91
C LEU A 178 8.80 47.53 -35.24
N GLU A 179 9.72 48.46 -35.53
CA GLU A 179 10.69 48.42 -36.61
C GLU A 179 11.84 47.44 -36.36
N GLU A 180 12.43 47.40 -35.16
CA GLU A 180 13.47 46.42 -34.78
C GLU A 180 12.93 44.99 -34.83
N VAL A 181 11.70 44.77 -34.34
CA VAL A 181 11.01 43.48 -34.41
C VAL A 181 10.80 43.05 -35.86
N ARG A 182 10.31 43.95 -36.72
CA ARG A 182 10.16 43.66 -38.17
C ARG A 182 11.48 43.32 -38.83
N ARG A 183 12.56 44.02 -38.46
CA ARG A 183 13.89 43.79 -39.02
C ARG A 183 14.46 42.43 -38.61
N LEU A 184 14.29 42.03 -37.35
CA LEU A 184 14.69 40.70 -36.86
C LEU A 184 13.83 39.57 -37.46
N GLN A 185 12.55 39.82 -37.69
CA GLN A 185 11.65 38.86 -38.32
C GLN A 185 12.02 38.66 -39.80
N GLN A 186 12.35 39.73 -40.52
CA GLN A 186 12.87 39.65 -41.90
C GLN A 186 14.21 38.90 -41.97
N GLN A 187 15.14 39.15 -41.04
CA GLN A 187 16.39 38.38 -40.98
C GLN A 187 16.15 36.88 -40.74
N ARG A 188 15.15 36.50 -39.93
CA ARG A 188 14.80 35.09 -39.72
C ARG A 188 14.17 34.44 -40.97
N TYR A 189 13.32 35.18 -41.70
CA TYR A 189 12.77 34.71 -42.98
C TYR A 189 13.85 34.55 -44.05
N GLU A 190 14.81 35.47 -44.15
CA GLU A 190 15.96 35.34 -45.07
C GLU A 190 16.90 34.20 -44.68
N ARG A 191 17.00 33.90 -43.37
CA ARG A 191 17.83 32.80 -42.86
C ARG A 191 17.21 31.41 -43.04
N GLY A 192 15.91 31.32 -43.34
CA GLY A 192 15.25 30.04 -43.66
C GLY A 192 15.32 29.01 -42.52
N GLU A 193 15.09 29.45 -41.28
CA GLU A 193 14.99 28.54 -40.15
C GLU A 193 13.54 28.02 -40.08
N HIS A 194 13.36 26.75 -40.48
CA HIS A 194 12.10 26.02 -40.50
C HIS A 194 11.55 25.90 -39.07
N VAL A 195 10.65 26.83 -38.68
CA VAL A 195 9.90 26.73 -37.42
C VAL A 195 8.79 25.71 -37.66
N PHE A 196 8.91 24.57 -36.99
CA PHE A 196 7.98 23.45 -37.01
C PHE A 196 6.52 23.89 -36.87
N ASP A 197 5.70 23.53 -37.86
CA ASP A 197 4.28 23.28 -37.65
C ASP A 197 4.18 21.93 -36.91
N ASP A 198 3.83 21.96 -35.63
CA ASP A 198 3.30 20.79 -34.92
C ASP A 198 1.85 21.16 -34.54
N GLU A 199 0.97 21.11 -35.54
CA GLU A 199 -0.46 21.02 -35.28
C GLU A 199 -0.76 19.57 -34.89
N THR A 200 -0.77 19.30 -33.60
CA THR A 200 -1.39 18.10 -33.04
C THR A 200 -2.91 18.24 -33.11
N ASP A 201 -3.48 17.96 -34.28
CA ASP A 201 -4.88 17.55 -34.41
C ASP A 201 -4.93 16.02 -34.44
N SER A 202 -4.84 15.41 -33.26
CA SER A 202 -5.20 14.00 -33.07
C SER A 202 -6.72 13.88 -33.13
N SER A 203 -7.24 13.43 -34.27
CA SER A 203 -8.60 12.91 -34.41
C SER A 203 -8.58 11.41 -34.66
N SER A 204 -9.51 10.75 -33.97
CA SER A 204 -9.65 9.31 -33.76
C SER A 204 -10.20 8.53 -34.97
N ASP A 205 -10.02 7.21 -34.86
CA ASP A 205 -10.90 6.12 -35.34
C ASP A 205 -10.75 5.57 -36.78
N ASP A 206 -10.22 4.33 -36.81
CA ASP A 206 -10.89 3.09 -37.23
C ASP A 206 -10.25 2.29 -38.39
N GLY A 207 -9.92 1.03 -38.08
CA GLY A 207 -10.14 -0.11 -38.98
C GLY A 207 -8.98 -0.63 -39.84
N GLY A 208 -8.65 -1.92 -39.66
CA GLY A 208 -8.15 -2.76 -40.77
C GLY A 208 -6.94 -3.65 -40.49
N ASP A 209 -7.18 -4.82 -39.89
CA ASP A 209 -6.71 -6.17 -40.27
C ASP A 209 -5.30 -6.36 -40.90
N ASP A 210 -4.43 -7.16 -40.25
CA ASP A 210 -4.03 -8.52 -40.74
C ASP A 210 -2.88 -9.11 -39.89
N PHE A 211 -3.10 -10.34 -39.42
CA PHE A 211 -2.11 -11.28 -38.84
C PHE A 211 -1.67 -12.25 -39.98
N PRO A 212 -0.77 -13.23 -39.77
CA PRO A 212 0.69 -13.26 -39.55
C PRO A 212 1.42 -13.91 -40.76
N PRO A 213 2.67 -14.43 -40.64
CA PRO A 213 2.81 -15.83 -40.24
C PRO A 213 3.99 -16.17 -39.31
N GLN A 214 3.83 -17.36 -38.73
CA GLN A 214 4.62 -18.09 -37.73
C GLN A 214 5.91 -18.76 -38.25
N SER A 215 6.89 -18.86 -37.33
CA SER A 215 7.72 -20.05 -36.97
C SER A 215 8.68 -20.67 -38.02
N PRO A 216 9.51 -21.69 -37.71
CA PRO A 216 10.01 -22.29 -36.43
C PRO A 216 11.57 -22.30 -36.41
N VAL A 217 12.30 -22.85 -35.44
CA VAL A 217 12.71 -24.27 -35.30
C VAL A 217 13.48 -24.43 -33.99
N GLY A 218 13.16 -25.47 -33.22
CA GLY A 218 14.02 -26.01 -32.17
C GLY A 218 14.79 -27.23 -32.67
N GLU A 219 15.90 -27.57 -32.02
CA GLU A 219 16.54 -28.88 -32.14
C GLU A 219 17.14 -29.32 -30.80
N THR A 220 17.08 -30.64 -30.62
CA THR A 220 17.28 -31.48 -29.44
C THR A 220 18.69 -32.09 -29.34
N ASN A 221 18.92 -32.81 -28.23
CA ASN A 221 19.93 -33.86 -27.94
C ASN A 221 21.18 -33.36 -27.19
N VAL A 222 21.49 -33.83 -25.96
CA VAL A 222 21.82 -35.20 -25.47
C VAL A 222 23.06 -35.76 -26.16
N ASP A 223 24.20 -35.69 -25.46
CA ASP A 223 25.28 -36.67 -25.54
C ASP A 223 25.84 -36.92 -24.14
N SER A 224 25.86 -38.20 -23.77
CA SER A 224 26.60 -38.79 -22.66
C SER A 224 27.78 -39.54 -23.26
N GLU A 225 28.98 -39.36 -22.72
CA GLU A 225 30.15 -40.26 -22.73
C GLU A 225 31.27 -39.49 -22.01
N SER A 226 32.23 -40.02 -21.25
CA SER A 226 32.54 -41.34 -20.70
C SER A 226 33.82 -41.17 -19.86
N SER A 227 33.99 -41.99 -18.82
CA SER A 227 35.26 -42.33 -18.13
C SER A 227 35.98 -41.21 -17.34
N THR A 228 36.46 -41.43 -16.11
CA THR A 228 37.38 -42.50 -15.70
C THR A 228 37.24 -42.86 -14.22
N GLN A 229 37.15 -44.17 -13.95
CA GLN A 229 37.55 -44.80 -12.68
C GLN A 229 39.09 -44.88 -12.62
N ALA A 230 39.65 -44.72 -11.42
CA ALA A 230 40.70 -45.57 -10.83
C ALA A 230 40.90 -45.08 -9.37
N THR A 231 40.29 -45.70 -8.36
CA THR A 231 40.78 -46.84 -7.54
C THR A 231 42.18 -46.71 -6.94
N SER A 232 42.17 -46.91 -5.62
CA SER A 232 43.24 -47.41 -4.74
C SER A 232 44.17 -46.40 -4.09
#